data_AF-A0A0Q4QY81-F1
#
_entry.id   AF-A0A0Q4QY81-F1
#
_cell.length_a   1.000
_cell.length_b   1.000
_cell.length_c   1.000
_cell.angle_alpha   90.00
_cell.angle_beta   90.00
_cell.angle_gamma   90.00
#
_symmetry.space_group_name_H-M   'P 1'
#
loop_
_entity.id
_entity.type
_entity.pdbx_description
1 polymer ?
#
loop_
_entity_poly.entity_id
_entity_poly.type
_entity_poly.pdbx_seq_one_letter_code
_entity_poly.pdbx_strand_id
1 'polypeptide(L)'
;MPDVYKIFIGGGGDDWFSHIVESYAEQYRKSNPTYQCPYFSWTAGSGIVSTLENAAKGSFITVIGHSYGADTAFSAIQRGRPVNTLISIDPVGRFRPAWTTISGRCLTWLNVRAEPSEGNRSTDDTIASLGGKYPPPPASGQPGAPTYALTADATHGAFSQMMRTSTSNGISGKSLLGGHGV
;
A
#
# COMPACT_ATOMS: atom_id res chain seq x y z
N MET A 1 14.40 13.69 -16.95
CA MET A 1 13.95 12.33 -16.58
C MET A 1 12.51 12.44 -16.08
N PRO A 2 11.64 11.45 -16.28
CA PRO A 2 10.29 11.50 -15.73
C PRO A 2 10.33 11.56 -14.20
N ASP A 3 9.39 12.29 -13.60
CA ASP A 3 9.28 12.37 -12.15
C ASP A 3 8.91 11.01 -11.56
N VAL A 4 9.47 10.71 -10.39
CA VAL A 4 9.21 9.47 -9.65
C VAL A 4 8.51 9.82 -8.34
N TYR A 5 7.28 9.33 -8.18
CA TYR A 5 6.47 9.50 -6.98
C TYR A 5 6.38 8.19 -6.21
N LYS A 6 6.68 8.24 -4.91
CA LYS A 6 6.53 7.15 -3.95
C LYS A 6 5.61 7.65 -2.83
N ILE A 7 4.31 7.48 -3.02
CA ILE A 7 3.28 8.04 -2.14
C ILE A 7 2.98 7.04 -1.03
N PHE A 8 3.20 7.44 0.22
CA PHE A 8 2.97 6.61 1.40
C PHE A 8 1.69 7.04 2.11
N ILE A 9 0.85 6.08 2.48
CA ILE A 9 -0.42 6.33 3.15
C ILE A 9 -0.49 5.47 4.42
N GLY A 10 -0.43 6.15 5.57
CA GLY A 10 -0.46 5.53 6.89
C GLY A 10 -1.83 4.95 7.24
N GLY A 11 -1.84 4.01 8.18
CA GLY A 11 -3.06 3.43 8.75
C GLY A 11 -3.72 4.32 9.80
N GLY A 12 -4.75 3.78 10.47
CA GLY A 12 -5.41 4.46 11.59
C GLY A 12 -4.41 4.74 12.72
N GLY A 13 -4.23 6.01 13.08
CA GLY A 13 -3.30 6.40 14.16
C GLY A 13 -1.84 6.50 13.76
N ASP A 14 -1.50 6.34 12.48
CA ASP A 14 -0.11 6.42 12.03
C ASP A 14 0.49 7.82 12.18
N ASP A 15 -0.31 8.88 11.99
CA ASP A 15 0.10 10.28 12.02
C ASP A 15 0.21 10.90 13.42
N TRP A 16 -0.26 10.22 14.46
CA TRP A 16 -0.24 10.76 15.84
C TRP A 16 0.17 9.75 16.92
N PHE A 17 0.35 8.47 16.58
CA PHE A 17 0.67 7.43 17.56
C PHE A 17 1.74 6.47 17.08
N SER A 18 1.50 5.71 16.01
CA SER A 18 2.40 4.60 15.64
C SER A 18 3.58 5.03 14.77
N HIS A 19 3.38 6.02 13.88
CA HIS A 19 4.38 6.55 12.96
C HIS A 19 5.12 5.48 12.14
N ILE A 20 4.54 4.29 11.93
CA ILE A 20 5.24 3.15 11.31
C ILE A 20 5.40 3.35 9.80
N VAL A 21 4.40 3.93 9.13
CA VAL A 21 4.48 4.27 7.70
C VAL A 21 5.15 5.62 7.52
N GLU A 22 4.83 6.61 8.34
CA GLU A 22 5.47 7.93 8.31
C GLU A 22 7.00 7.84 8.46
N SER A 23 7.47 7.13 9.49
CA SER A 23 8.92 6.94 9.73
C SER A 23 9.58 6.16 8.59
N TYR A 24 8.88 5.20 7.99
CA TYR A 24 9.38 4.46 6.84
C TYR A 24 9.50 5.36 5.60
N ALA A 25 8.50 6.19 5.33
CA ALA A 25 8.49 7.16 4.24
C ALA A 25 9.62 8.19 4.40
N GLU A 26 9.83 8.68 5.63
CA GLU A 26 10.89 9.63 5.94
C GLU A 26 12.28 9.04 5.69
N GLN A 27 12.52 7.81 6.17
CA GLN A 27 13.77 7.10 5.93
C GLN A 27 13.99 6.86 4.43
N TYR A 28 12.94 6.42 3.71
CA TYR A 28 13.03 6.20 2.27
C TYR A 28 13.35 7.48 1.51
N ARG A 29 12.73 8.62 1.87
CA ARG A 29 13.01 9.93 1.30
C ARG A 29 14.46 10.36 1.53
N LYS A 30 15.01 10.14 2.73
CA LYS A 30 16.43 10.46 3.04
C LYS A 30 17.39 9.70 2.14
N SER A 31 17.10 8.43 1.84
CA SER A 31 17.93 7.61 0.95
C SER A 31 17.66 7.84 -0.54
N ASN A 32 16.57 8.51 -0.91
CA ASN A 32 16.17 8.77 -2.29
C ASN A 32 15.76 10.24 -2.50
N PRO A 33 16.70 11.20 -2.33
CA PRO A 33 16.37 12.63 -2.30
C PRO A 33 15.86 13.18 -3.64
N THR A 34 16.01 12.43 -4.73
CA THR A 34 15.52 12.79 -6.08
C THR A 34 14.08 12.36 -6.33
N TYR A 35 13.47 11.57 -5.43
CA TYR A 35 12.09 11.10 -5.57
C TYR A 35 11.12 11.97 -4.76
N GLN A 36 9.91 12.13 -5.28
CA GLN A 36 8.81 12.76 -4.56
C GLN A 36 8.17 11.72 -3.63
N CYS A 37 8.44 11.82 -2.33
CA CYS A 37 8.04 10.83 -1.33
C CYS A 37 7.04 11.41 -0.30
N PRO A 38 5.85 11.88 -0.70
CA PRO A 38 4.89 12.42 0.25
C PRO A 38 4.31 11.32 1.13
N TYR A 39 4.11 11.67 2.39
CA TYR A 39 3.33 10.89 3.35
C TYR A 39 1.95 11.53 3.51
N PHE A 40 0.92 10.69 3.64
CA PHE A 40 -0.45 11.08 3.93
C PHE A 40 -1.04 10.22 5.04
N SER A 41 -1.81 10.85 5.93
CA SER A 41 -2.77 10.14 6.80
C SER A 41 -3.89 9.52 5.96
N TRP A 42 -4.48 8.41 6.42
CA TRP A 42 -5.62 7.75 5.76
C TRP A 42 -6.85 8.67 5.57
N THR A 43 -6.93 9.76 6.33
CA THR A 43 -8.03 10.75 6.18
C THR A 43 -7.79 11.77 5.06
N ALA A 44 -6.59 11.82 4.48
CA ALA A 44 -6.18 12.85 3.52
C ALA A 44 -6.54 12.52 2.06
N GLY A 45 -7.68 11.86 1.82
CA GLY A 45 -8.09 11.35 0.50
C GLY A 45 -8.06 12.40 -0.62
N SER A 46 -8.49 13.64 -0.35
CA SER A 46 -8.47 14.73 -1.34
C SER A 46 -7.04 15.15 -1.72
N GLY A 47 -6.12 15.21 -0.75
CA GLY A 47 -4.71 15.53 -0.99
C GLY A 47 -3.99 14.45 -1.81
N ILE A 48 -4.34 13.18 -1.57
CA ILE A 48 -3.81 12.06 -2.35
C ILE A 48 -4.31 12.14 -3.80
N VAL A 49 -5.63 12.33 -4.00
CA VAL A 49 -6.21 12.48 -5.35
C VAL A 49 -5.58 13.65 -6.09
N SER A 50 -5.47 14.81 -5.44
CA SER A 50 -4.85 16.00 -6.05
C SER A 50 -3.38 15.75 -6.43
N THR A 51 -2.63 15.04 -5.59
CA THR A 51 -1.24 14.65 -5.88
C THR A 51 -1.17 13.74 -7.11
N LEU A 52 -2.07 12.76 -7.21
CA LEU A 52 -2.14 11.86 -8.36
C LEU A 52 -2.49 12.64 -9.64
N GLU A 53 -3.47 13.53 -9.60
CA GLU A 53 -3.91 14.31 -10.77
C GLU A 53 -2.86 15.32 -11.25
N ASN A 54 -2.12 15.93 -10.33
CA ASN A 54 -1.11 16.94 -10.65
C ASN A 54 0.25 16.34 -11.04
N ALA A 55 0.48 15.04 -10.82
CA ALA A 55 1.70 14.38 -11.28
C ALA A 55 1.81 14.46 -12.81
N ALA A 56 2.96 14.93 -13.30
CA ALA A 56 3.20 15.14 -14.73
C ALA A 56 2.88 13.90 -15.57
N LYS A 57 2.45 14.10 -16.82
CA LYS A 57 2.30 12.99 -17.77
C LYS A 57 3.63 12.25 -17.92
N GLY A 58 3.60 10.92 -17.88
CA GLY A 58 4.81 10.08 -17.92
C GLY A 58 5.50 9.88 -16.57
N SER A 59 5.02 10.46 -15.47
CA SER A 59 5.56 10.18 -14.12
C SER A 59 5.37 8.71 -13.75
N PHE A 60 6.36 8.15 -13.04
CA PHE A 60 6.27 6.82 -12.43
C PHE A 60 5.73 6.94 -11.01
N ILE A 61 4.52 6.42 -10.79
CA ILE A 61 3.81 6.55 -9.51
C ILE A 61 3.70 5.19 -8.83
N THR A 62 4.29 5.08 -7.63
CA THR A 62 4.05 3.99 -6.69
C THR A 62 3.21 4.53 -5.53
N VAL A 63 2.09 3.85 -5.23
CA VAL A 63 1.26 4.14 -4.05
C VAL A 63 1.40 2.97 -3.07
N ILE A 64 1.67 3.28 -1.82
CA ILE A 64 1.81 2.33 -0.73
C ILE A 64 0.79 2.70 0.34
N GLY A 65 -0.11 1.77 0.66
CA GLY A 65 -1.11 1.99 1.70
C GLY A 65 -1.09 0.86 2.72
N HIS A 66 -1.15 1.20 4.00
CA HIS A 66 -1.25 0.25 5.11
C HIS A 66 -2.60 0.35 5.79
N SER A 67 -3.23 -0.77 6.16
CA SER A 67 -4.47 -0.76 6.96
C SER A 67 -5.56 0.08 6.26
N TYR A 68 -6.18 1.04 6.96
CA TYR A 68 -7.11 2.03 6.38
C TYR A 68 -6.48 2.89 5.27
N GLY A 69 -5.17 3.10 5.31
CA GLY A 69 -4.42 3.76 4.25
C GLY A 69 -4.44 2.98 2.93
N ALA A 70 -4.58 1.64 2.98
CA ALA A 70 -4.74 0.83 1.77
C ALA A 70 -6.14 1.02 1.14
N ASP A 71 -7.20 1.06 1.95
CA ASP A 71 -8.55 1.41 1.45
C ASP A 71 -8.57 2.83 0.85
N THR A 72 -7.94 3.77 1.55
CA THR A 72 -7.78 5.14 1.07
C THR A 72 -7.02 5.19 -0.26
N ALA A 73 -5.95 4.39 -0.40
CA ALA A 73 -5.23 4.24 -1.66
C ALA A 73 -6.14 3.72 -2.78
N PHE A 74 -6.95 2.69 -2.51
CA PHE A 74 -7.90 2.13 -3.48
C PHE A 74 -8.90 3.17 -3.95
N SER A 75 -9.49 3.93 -3.02
CA SER A 75 -10.41 5.03 -3.33
C SER A 75 -9.72 6.13 -4.13
N ALA A 76 -8.50 6.51 -3.73
CA ALA A 76 -7.76 7.59 -4.40
C ALA A 76 -7.36 7.22 -5.83
N ILE A 77 -6.86 6.01 -6.08
CA ILE A 77 -6.54 5.58 -7.45
C ILE A 77 -7.79 5.40 -8.29
N GLN A 78 -8.95 5.09 -7.71
CA GLN A 78 -10.22 5.04 -8.44
C GLN A 78 -10.67 6.43 -8.88
N ARG A 79 -10.55 7.42 -7.98
CA ARG A 79 -11.01 8.80 -8.22
C ARG A 79 -10.03 9.66 -9.02
N GLY A 80 -8.72 9.46 -8.82
CA GLY A 80 -7.65 10.21 -9.48
C GLY A 80 -7.27 9.59 -10.82
N ARG A 81 -5.97 9.27 -11.00
CA ARG A 81 -5.45 8.59 -12.20
C ARG A 81 -4.86 7.21 -11.88
N PRO A 82 -4.75 6.31 -12.87
CA PRO A 82 -4.04 5.04 -12.70
C PRO A 82 -2.58 5.25 -12.31
N VAL A 83 -2.03 4.28 -11.57
CA VAL A 83 -0.65 4.28 -11.06
C VAL A 83 0.17 3.16 -11.68
N ASN A 84 1.49 3.24 -11.62
CA ASN A 84 2.34 2.15 -12.10
C ASN A 84 2.30 0.99 -11.12
N THR A 85 2.47 1.29 -9.84
CA THR A 85 2.58 0.26 -8.80
C THR A 85 1.68 0.60 -7.63
N LEU A 86 0.87 -0.36 -7.21
CA LEU A 86 0.10 -0.32 -5.96
C LEU A 86 0.66 -1.39 -5.01
N ILE A 87 1.01 -0.98 -3.80
CA ILE A 87 1.44 -1.87 -2.71
C ILE A 87 0.45 -1.70 -1.57
N SER A 88 -0.45 -2.67 -1.39
CA SER A 88 -1.40 -2.68 -0.27
C SER A 88 -0.91 -3.63 0.81
N ILE A 89 -0.69 -3.09 2.01
CA ILE A 89 -0.20 -3.82 3.18
C ILE A 89 -1.34 -3.97 4.19
N ASP A 90 -1.75 -5.20 4.39
CA ASP A 90 -2.84 -5.66 5.25
C ASP A 90 -4.07 -4.73 5.24
N PRO A 91 -4.77 -4.63 4.10
CA PRO A 91 -5.87 -3.69 3.94
C PRO A 91 -7.04 -4.00 4.88
N VAL A 92 -7.55 -2.95 5.52
CA VAL A 92 -8.79 -2.98 6.32
C VAL A 92 -9.64 -1.78 5.92
N GLY A 93 -10.96 -1.94 5.97
CA GLY A 93 -11.87 -0.88 5.52
C GLY A 93 -13.28 -1.40 5.29
N ARG A 94 -14.24 -0.48 5.41
CA ARG A 94 -15.68 -0.75 5.24
C ARG A 94 -16.17 -0.49 3.83
N PHE A 95 -15.58 0.50 3.17
CA PHE A 95 -15.85 0.78 1.77
C PHE A 95 -14.86 -0.03 0.97
N ARG A 96 -15.31 -1.07 0.25
CA ARG A 96 -14.40 -1.98 -0.46
C ARG A 96 -14.67 -1.88 -1.95
N PRO A 97 -13.88 -1.10 -2.71
CA PRO A 97 -13.97 -1.12 -4.16
C PRO A 97 -13.81 -2.55 -4.67
N ALA A 98 -14.46 -2.88 -5.78
CA ALA A 98 -14.30 -4.20 -6.39
C ALA A 98 -12.83 -4.45 -6.77
N TRP A 99 -12.36 -5.69 -6.60
CA TRP A 99 -10.99 -6.05 -6.95
C TRP A 99 -10.64 -5.78 -8.41
N THR A 100 -11.60 -5.94 -9.31
CA THR A 100 -11.47 -5.59 -10.74
C THR A 100 -11.27 -4.09 -10.97
N THR A 101 -11.90 -3.25 -10.16
CA THR A 101 -11.69 -1.80 -10.19
C THR A 101 -10.28 -1.45 -9.74
N ILE A 102 -9.76 -2.12 -8.69
CA ILE A 102 -8.42 -1.88 -8.17
C ILE A 102 -7.37 -2.34 -9.18
N SER A 103 -7.44 -3.60 -9.65
CA SER A 103 -6.49 -4.16 -10.60
C SER A 103 -6.46 -3.40 -11.93
N GLY A 104 -7.61 -2.86 -12.37
CA GLY A 104 -7.70 -2.05 -13.58
C GLY A 104 -7.10 -0.65 -13.48
N ARG A 105 -6.65 -0.22 -12.29
CA ARG A 105 -6.11 1.13 -12.01
C ARG A 105 -4.64 1.12 -11.63
N CYS A 106 -3.96 -0.01 -11.79
CA CYS A 106 -2.52 -0.13 -11.59
C CYS A 106 -1.91 -1.14 -12.56
N LEU A 107 -0.67 -0.92 -13.00
CA LEU A 107 0.05 -1.89 -13.86
C LEU A 107 0.53 -3.10 -13.05
N THR A 108 1.10 -2.84 -11.87
CA THR A 108 1.53 -3.84 -10.91
C THR A 108 0.79 -3.64 -9.59
N TRP A 109 0.18 -4.69 -9.07
CA TRP A 109 -0.42 -4.69 -7.73
C TRP A 109 0.19 -5.79 -6.87
N LEU A 110 0.80 -5.40 -5.76
CA LEU A 110 1.17 -6.30 -4.68
C LEU A 110 0.18 -6.14 -3.53
N ASN A 111 -0.47 -7.24 -3.14
CA ASN A 111 -1.26 -7.33 -1.92
C ASN A 111 -0.54 -8.22 -0.90
N VAL A 112 -0.20 -7.68 0.26
CA VAL A 112 0.37 -8.44 1.38
C VAL A 112 -0.65 -8.47 2.51
N ARG A 113 -0.97 -9.65 3.04
CA ARG A 113 -1.88 -9.82 4.18
C ARG A 113 -1.09 -10.27 5.42
N ALA A 114 -1.42 -9.73 6.58
CA ALA A 114 -0.90 -10.21 7.85
C ALA A 114 -1.71 -11.43 8.29
N GLU A 115 -1.06 -12.56 8.56
CA GLU A 115 -1.67 -13.75 9.16
C GLU A 115 -0.73 -14.25 10.27
N PRO A 116 -0.74 -13.61 11.45
CA PRO A 116 0.16 -13.96 12.54
C PRO A 116 -0.13 -15.38 13.05
N SER A 117 0.92 -16.18 13.21
CA SER A 117 0.87 -17.46 13.93
C SER A 117 0.50 -17.24 15.40
N GLU A 118 0.05 -18.30 16.09
CA GLU A 118 -0.55 -18.18 17.43
C GLU A 118 0.34 -17.49 18.48
N GLY A 119 1.67 -17.57 18.33
CA GLY A 119 2.65 -16.91 19.19
C GLY A 119 2.97 -15.44 18.84
N ASN A 120 2.40 -14.91 17.75
CA ASN A 120 2.70 -13.59 17.21
C ASN A 120 1.45 -12.70 17.10
N ARG A 121 0.36 -13.02 17.82
CA ARG A 121 -0.85 -12.17 17.87
C ARG A 121 -0.61 -10.99 18.82
N SER A 122 -0.85 -9.75 18.37
CA SER A 122 -0.74 -8.54 19.20
C SER A 122 -2.08 -7.80 19.29
N THR A 123 -2.19 -6.88 20.24
CA THR A 123 -3.36 -6.00 20.43
C THR A 123 -3.63 -5.06 19.26
N ASP A 124 -2.72 -4.94 18.28
CA ASP A 124 -2.92 -4.18 17.03
C ASP A 124 -4.01 -4.81 16.14
N ASP A 125 -4.36 -6.08 16.38
CA ASP A 125 -5.51 -6.75 15.76
C ASP A 125 -6.86 -6.11 16.14
N THR A 126 -6.88 -5.23 17.16
CA THR A 126 -8.07 -4.48 17.59
C THR A 126 -8.45 -3.35 16.60
N ILE A 127 -7.49 -2.78 15.87
CA ILE A 127 -7.77 -1.78 14.82
C ILE A 127 -8.26 -2.47 13.54
N ALA A 128 -7.70 -3.65 13.23
CA ALA A 128 -8.17 -4.49 12.13
C ALA A 128 -9.59 -5.04 12.36
N SER A 129 -9.95 -5.34 13.61
CA SER A 129 -11.30 -5.81 13.97
C SER A 129 -12.37 -4.72 13.87
N LEU A 130 -12.02 -3.44 14.07
CA LEU A 130 -12.95 -2.30 13.94
C LEU A 130 -13.24 -1.90 12.48
N GLY A 131 -12.24 -2.04 11.60
CA GLY A 131 -12.33 -1.66 10.19
C GLY A 131 -12.86 -2.74 9.25
N GLY A 132 -12.74 -4.01 9.67
CA GLY A 132 -13.08 -5.17 8.88
C GLY A 132 -11.99 -5.48 7.86
N LYS A 133 -11.24 -6.56 8.10
CA LYS A 133 -10.25 -7.11 7.16
C LYS A 133 -10.89 -7.35 5.79
N TYR A 134 -10.19 -6.99 4.73
CA TYR A 134 -10.66 -7.34 3.39
C TYR A 134 -10.67 -8.87 3.22
N PRO A 135 -11.62 -9.41 2.43
CA PRO A 135 -11.55 -10.80 2.03
C PRO A 135 -10.23 -11.06 1.27
N PRO A 136 -9.77 -12.31 1.19
CA PRO A 136 -8.67 -12.65 0.29
C PRO A 136 -8.98 -12.17 -1.15
N PRO A 137 -7.99 -11.61 -1.87
CA PRO A 137 -8.19 -11.27 -3.27
C PRO A 137 -8.37 -12.55 -4.13
N PRO A 138 -8.86 -12.42 -5.37
CA PRO A 138 -8.97 -13.54 -6.30
C PRO A 138 -7.61 -14.20 -6.55
N ALA A 139 -7.64 -15.51 -6.83
CA ALA A 139 -6.43 -16.26 -7.17
C ALA A 139 -5.79 -15.75 -8.47
N SER A 140 -4.48 -15.95 -8.62
CA SER A 140 -3.74 -15.53 -9.83
C SER A 140 -4.42 -16.02 -11.11
N GLY A 141 -4.53 -15.14 -12.11
CA GLY A 141 -5.21 -15.40 -13.37
C GLY A 141 -6.73 -15.17 -13.36
N GLN A 142 -7.34 -14.91 -12.20
CA GLN A 142 -8.77 -14.56 -12.10
C GLN A 142 -8.99 -13.05 -12.25
N PRO A 143 -10.18 -12.61 -12.74
CA PRO A 143 -10.53 -11.20 -12.79
C PRO A 143 -10.39 -10.52 -11.43
N GLY A 144 -9.64 -9.41 -11.38
CA GLY A 144 -9.38 -8.68 -10.13
C GLY A 144 -8.24 -9.24 -9.28
N ALA A 145 -7.52 -10.25 -9.74
CA ALA A 145 -6.34 -10.74 -9.01
C ALA A 145 -5.22 -9.68 -8.98
N PRO A 146 -4.52 -9.50 -7.85
CA PRO A 146 -3.28 -8.73 -7.83
C PRO A 146 -2.21 -9.46 -8.66
N THR A 147 -1.22 -8.69 -9.15
CA THR A 147 -0.03 -9.27 -9.79
C THR A 147 0.70 -10.23 -8.83
N TYR A 148 0.74 -9.85 -7.55
CA TYR A 148 1.32 -10.66 -6.49
C TYR A 148 0.40 -10.62 -5.25
N ALA A 149 0.06 -11.79 -4.72
CA ALA A 149 -0.61 -11.94 -3.42
C ALA A 149 0.35 -12.67 -2.47
N LEU A 150 0.64 -12.06 -1.32
CA LEU A 150 1.52 -12.61 -0.30
C LEU A 150 0.82 -12.65 1.05
N THR A 151 1.21 -13.60 1.87
CA THR A 151 0.84 -13.69 3.28
C THR A 151 2.11 -13.59 4.12
N ALA A 152 2.10 -12.76 5.15
CA ALA A 152 3.19 -12.60 6.09
C ALA A 152 2.78 -13.14 7.47
N ASP A 153 3.62 -13.98 8.08
CA ASP A 153 3.52 -14.28 9.51
C ASP A 153 4.01 -13.08 10.31
N ALA A 154 3.13 -12.08 10.43
CA ALA A 154 3.41 -10.78 11.00
C ALA A 154 2.14 -10.21 11.64
N THR A 155 2.27 -9.36 12.65
CA THR A 155 1.14 -8.59 13.19
C THR A 155 0.70 -7.51 12.21
N HIS A 156 -0.52 -7.00 12.39
CA HIS A 156 -1.04 -5.87 11.62
C HIS A 156 -0.10 -4.65 11.61
N GLY A 157 0.52 -4.33 12.75
CA GLY A 157 1.46 -3.20 12.90
C GLY A 157 2.86 -3.44 12.34
N ALA A 158 3.22 -4.67 11.96
CA ALA A 158 4.56 -5.02 11.48
C ALA A 158 4.79 -4.63 10.00
N PHE A 159 4.51 -3.38 9.66
CA PHE A 159 4.59 -2.82 8.30
C PHE A 159 5.92 -3.13 7.61
N SER A 160 7.05 -2.82 8.25
CA SER A 160 8.39 -3.07 7.70
C SER A 160 8.71 -4.55 7.47
N GLN A 161 8.08 -5.47 8.23
CA GLN A 161 8.20 -6.90 7.99
C GLN A 161 7.39 -7.30 6.76
N MET A 162 6.14 -6.86 6.67
CA MET A 162 5.28 -7.14 5.51
C MET A 162 5.85 -6.56 4.21
N MET A 163 6.46 -5.37 4.25
CA MET A 163 7.17 -4.80 3.10
C MET A 163 8.34 -5.67 2.62
N ARG A 164 8.95 -6.46 3.50
CA ARG A 164 10.05 -7.37 3.18
C ARG A 164 9.61 -8.78 2.81
N THR A 165 8.37 -9.18 3.13
CA THR A 165 7.81 -10.46 2.70
C THR A 165 7.89 -10.56 1.18
N SER A 166 8.45 -11.67 0.70
CA SER A 166 8.77 -11.84 -0.71
C SER A 166 8.24 -13.14 -1.29
N THR A 167 8.04 -13.14 -2.61
CA THR A 167 7.94 -14.40 -3.39
C THR A 167 9.25 -15.17 -3.34
N SER A 168 9.24 -16.43 -3.81
CA SER A 168 10.46 -17.24 -4.00
C SER A 168 11.50 -16.57 -4.90
N ASN A 169 11.05 -15.71 -5.81
CA ASN A 169 11.92 -15.00 -6.77
C ASN A 169 12.32 -13.61 -6.26
N GLY A 170 12.10 -13.31 -4.97
CA GLY A 170 12.55 -12.07 -4.32
C GLY A 170 11.67 -10.84 -4.54
N ILE A 171 10.48 -10.99 -5.14
CA ILE A 171 9.55 -9.86 -5.32
C ILE A 171 8.87 -9.54 -3.98
N SER A 172 9.06 -8.32 -3.48
CA SER A 172 8.51 -7.81 -2.22
C SER A 172 8.04 -6.37 -2.39
N GLY A 173 7.33 -5.83 -1.39
CA GLY A 173 6.98 -4.40 -1.38
C GLY A 173 8.22 -3.52 -1.44
N LYS A 174 9.27 -3.89 -0.71
CA LYS A 174 10.55 -3.19 -0.70
C LYS A 174 11.24 -3.22 -2.07
N SER A 175 11.25 -4.36 -2.77
CA SER A 175 11.88 -4.44 -4.09
C SER A 175 11.09 -3.64 -5.15
N LEU A 176 9.76 -3.73 -5.13
CA LEU A 176 8.89 -2.94 -6.03
C LEU A 176 8.98 -1.44 -5.75
N LEU A 177 9.17 -1.05 -4.49
CA LEU A 177 9.39 0.34 -4.11
C LEU A 177 10.69 0.89 -4.69
N GLY A 178 11.77 0.10 -4.70
CA GLY A 178 13.06 0.46 -5.29
C GLY A 178 13.10 0.42 -6.81
N GLY A 179 12.16 -0.28 -7.46
CA GLY A 179 12.08 -0.36 -8.91
C GLY A 179 11.46 0.87 -9.58
N HIS A 180 11.90 1.14 -10.81
CA HIS A 180 11.03 1.75 -11.82
C HIS A 180 10.14 0.59 -12.29
N GLY A 181 8.83 0.63 -12.02
CA GLY A 181 7.91 -0.47 -12.36
C GLY A 181 8.18 -1.00 -13.77
N VAL A 182 8.15 -2.34 -13.89
CA VAL A 182 8.44 -3.11 -15.12
C VAL A 182 7.94 -2.45 -16.41
#